data_AF-A0AAV4FVZ1-F1
#
_entry.id   AF-A0AAV4FVZ1-F1
#
_cell.length_a   1.000
_cell.length_b   1.000
_cell.length_c   1.000
_cell.angle_alpha   90.00
_cell.angle_beta   90.00
_cell.angle_gamma   90.00
#
_symmetry.space_group_name_H-M   'P 1'
#
loop_
_entity.id
_entity.type
_entity.pdbx_description
1 polymer ?
#
loop_
_entity_poly.entity_id
_entity_poly.type
_entity_poly.pdbx_seq_one_letter_code
_entity_poly.pdbx_strand_id
1 'polypeptide(L)'
;MILVLVCKNSYGRNCTKNCSETCKDTGVDRRCNRVDGHCLAGCEAGYAGAFCQQECNNETYGENCGNRCSVNCDGDGRLCDSVNGSCTHGCKHGFEGVRCEVSSDSSTYEKRYFHLTILSVGASLTAVVVLFLYM
;
A
#
# COMPACT_ATOMS: atom_id res chain seq x y z
N MET A 1 33.66 34.78 9.45
CA MET A 1 33.15 33.50 8.92
C MET A 1 32.59 32.72 10.10
N ILE A 2 31.27 32.85 10.36
CA ILE A 2 30.63 32.16 11.49
C ILE A 2 30.49 30.70 11.09
N LEU A 3 31.16 29.79 11.80
CA LEU A 3 30.98 28.35 11.65
C LEU A 3 29.60 28.00 12.21
N VAL A 4 28.55 28.12 11.39
CA VAL A 4 27.24 27.57 11.75
C VAL A 4 27.43 26.07 11.85
N LEU A 5 27.27 25.51 13.04
CA LEU A 5 27.34 24.07 13.27
C LEU A 5 26.16 23.42 12.51
N VAL A 6 26.42 22.97 11.28
CA VAL A 6 25.42 22.29 10.45
C VAL A 6 25.41 20.81 10.87
N CYS A 7 24.46 20.43 11.71
CA CYS A 7 24.24 19.02 12.04
C CYS A 7 23.71 18.28 10.81
N LYS A 8 24.57 17.51 10.14
CA LYS A 8 24.17 16.62 9.04
C LYS A 8 23.69 15.30 9.64
N ASN A 9 22.44 14.93 9.37
CA ASN A 9 21.79 13.72 9.87
C ASN A 9 21.99 13.43 11.38
N SER A 10 22.06 14.49 12.19
CA SER A 10 22.33 14.44 13.63
C SER A 10 21.58 15.54 14.37
N TYR A 11 21.43 15.39 15.68
CA TYR A 11 20.67 16.28 16.55
C TYR A 11 21.28 16.41 17.95
N GLY A 12 20.75 17.36 18.72
CA GLY A 12 21.20 17.66 20.08
C GLY A 12 22.37 18.64 20.14
N ARG A 13 22.84 18.93 21.36
CA ARG A 13 24.00 19.81 21.56
C ARG A 13 25.24 19.19 20.91
N ASN A 14 25.94 19.97 20.09
CA ASN A 14 27.12 19.56 19.34
C ASN A 14 26.90 18.38 18.36
N CYS A 15 25.65 18.13 17.92
CA CYS A 15 25.32 17.09 16.94
C CYS A 15 25.79 15.67 17.33
N THR A 16 25.76 15.35 18.63
CA THR A 16 26.30 14.09 19.17
C THR A 16 25.37 12.88 19.02
N LYS A 17 24.10 13.09 18.65
CA LYS A 17 23.12 12.04 18.44
C LYS A 17 22.78 11.92 16.96
N ASN A 18 22.74 10.71 16.42
CA ASN A 18 22.38 10.49 15.02
C ASN A 18 20.86 10.43 14.85
N CYS A 19 20.35 10.97 13.74
CA CYS A 19 18.96 10.73 13.33
C CYS A 19 18.73 9.23 13.09
N SER A 20 17.50 8.75 13.28
CA SER A 20 17.15 7.38 12.91
C SER A 20 17.32 7.15 11.41
N GLU A 21 17.83 5.98 11.03
CA GLU A 21 17.99 5.59 9.62
C GLU A 21 16.64 5.40 8.93
N THR A 22 15.62 5.00 9.70
CA THR A 22 14.23 4.81 9.27
C THR A 22 13.42 6.11 9.17
N CYS A 23 14.01 7.27 9.51
CA CYS A 23 13.44 8.55 9.11
C CYS A 23 13.48 8.65 7.59
N LYS A 24 12.42 9.12 6.92
CA LYS A 24 12.44 9.30 5.46
C LYS A 24 13.56 10.22 4.98
N ASP A 25 14.23 9.81 3.90
CA ASP A 25 15.10 10.70 3.13
C ASP A 25 14.26 11.54 2.17
N THR A 26 14.48 12.85 2.20
CA THR A 26 13.86 13.79 1.26
C THR A 26 14.88 14.46 0.33
N GLY A 27 16.15 14.03 0.39
CA GLY A 27 17.23 14.64 -0.38
C GLY A 27 17.69 15.99 0.16
N VAL A 28 17.18 16.40 1.33
CA VAL A 28 17.59 17.62 2.05
C VAL A 28 18.69 17.23 3.06
N ASP A 29 19.59 18.15 3.40
CA ASP A 29 20.79 17.92 4.24
C ASP A 29 20.56 17.25 5.63
N ARG A 30 19.30 17.02 6.03
CA ARG A 30 18.93 16.51 7.35
C ARG A 30 17.57 15.80 7.36
N ARG A 31 17.53 14.57 7.89
CA ARG A 31 16.31 13.72 8.01
C ARG A 31 15.48 13.99 9.28
N CYS A 32 16.10 14.54 10.34
CA CYS A 32 15.43 14.79 11.62
C CYS A 32 15.64 16.21 12.19
N ASN A 33 14.82 16.62 13.15
CA ASN A 33 14.91 17.91 13.80
C ASN A 33 16.21 18.02 14.62
N ARG A 34 17.01 19.07 14.38
CA ARG A 34 18.33 19.27 14.98
C ARG A 34 18.28 19.44 16.50
N VAL A 35 17.12 19.82 17.04
CA VAL A 35 16.93 20.10 18.47
C VAL A 35 16.52 18.84 19.21
N ASP A 36 15.41 18.23 18.81
CA ASP A 36 14.77 17.11 19.53
C ASP A 36 14.98 15.74 18.88
N GLY A 37 15.41 15.69 17.61
CA GLY A 37 15.67 14.45 16.86
C GLY A 37 14.45 13.87 16.14
N HIS A 38 13.30 14.55 16.11
CA HIS A 38 12.10 14.04 15.46
C HIS A 38 12.23 14.00 13.93
N CYS A 39 11.81 12.92 13.27
CA CYS A 39 11.90 12.80 11.83
C CYS A 39 11.03 13.88 11.13
N LEU A 40 11.63 14.61 10.18
CA LEU A 40 10.99 15.78 9.57
C LEU A 40 9.94 15.42 8.52
N ALA A 41 10.16 14.32 7.80
CA ALA A 41 9.30 13.85 6.72
C ALA A 41 8.49 12.59 7.11
N GLY A 42 8.45 12.27 8.41
CA GLY A 42 7.90 11.02 8.91
C GLY A 42 8.81 9.81 8.64
N CYS A 43 8.21 8.63 8.70
CA CYS A 43 8.90 7.35 8.69
C CYS A 43 8.86 6.66 7.34
N GLU A 44 9.90 5.86 7.08
CA GLU A 44 9.88 4.88 6.00
C GLU A 44 8.76 3.84 6.25
N ALA A 45 8.36 3.15 5.18
CA ALA A 45 7.33 2.12 5.27
C ALA A 45 7.75 1.00 6.23
N GLY A 46 6.84 0.57 7.10
CA GLY A 46 7.11 -0.41 8.15
C GLY A 46 7.47 0.20 9.51
N TYR A 47 7.60 1.53 9.61
CA TYR A 47 7.97 2.21 10.85
C TYR A 47 7.04 3.38 11.19
N ALA A 48 6.98 3.72 12.48
CA ALA A 48 6.21 4.81 13.06
C ALA A 48 6.88 5.42 14.31
N GLY A 49 6.22 6.46 14.85
CA GLY A 49 6.67 7.21 16.02
C GLY A 49 7.57 8.39 15.65
N ALA A 50 7.79 9.29 16.61
CA ALA A 50 8.49 10.55 16.37
C ALA A 50 9.95 10.36 15.87
N PHE A 51 10.56 9.22 16.22
CA PHE A 51 11.91 8.83 15.83
C PHE A 51 11.94 7.67 14.82
N CYS A 52 10.79 7.18 14.35
CA CYS A 52 10.68 6.04 13.43
C CYS A 52 11.31 4.74 13.94
N GLN A 53 11.38 4.56 15.26
CA GLN A 53 11.96 3.37 15.89
C GLN A 53 10.91 2.29 16.23
N GLN A 54 9.63 2.60 16.04
CA GLN A 54 8.56 1.65 16.28
C GLN A 54 8.22 0.94 14.96
N GLU A 55 8.36 -0.38 14.91
CA GLU A 55 7.84 -1.18 13.79
C GLU A 55 6.31 -1.17 13.78
N CYS A 56 5.71 -1.27 12.59
CA CYS A 56 4.27 -1.45 12.50
C CYS A 56 3.83 -2.73 13.18
N ASN A 57 2.67 -2.65 13.83
CA ASN A 57 2.04 -3.87 14.35
C ASN A 57 1.51 -4.72 13.19
N ASN A 58 1.20 -5.98 13.49
CA ASN A 58 0.75 -6.97 12.50
C ASN A 58 -0.56 -6.61 11.77
N GLU A 59 -1.25 -5.52 12.16
CA GLU A 59 -2.50 -5.06 11.56
C GLU A 59 -2.36 -3.77 10.75
N THR A 60 -1.15 -3.18 10.71
CA THR A 60 -0.88 -1.92 10.01
C THR A 60 0.37 -2.02 9.15
N TYR A 61 0.43 -1.20 8.11
CA TYR A 61 1.56 -1.20 7.19
C TYR A 61 1.76 0.18 6.53
N GLY A 62 2.88 0.30 5.82
CA GLY A 62 3.24 1.48 5.06
C GLY A 62 3.86 2.56 5.94
N GLU A 63 3.92 3.76 5.39
CA GLU A 63 4.60 4.89 6.02
C GLU A 63 3.86 5.34 7.28
N ASN A 64 4.59 5.52 8.36
CA ASN A 64 4.02 5.86 9.67
C ASN A 64 2.94 4.86 10.14
N CYS A 65 2.94 3.65 9.59
CA CYS A 65 1.90 2.63 9.81
C CYS A 65 0.48 3.16 9.56
N GLY A 66 0.32 4.09 8.62
CA GLY A 66 -0.92 4.79 8.37
C GLY A 66 -2.01 3.95 7.72
N ASN A 67 -1.66 2.78 7.16
CA ASN A 67 -2.61 1.90 6.50
C ASN A 67 -2.93 0.66 7.34
N ARG A 68 -4.12 0.08 7.14
CA ARG A 68 -4.55 -1.14 7.83
C ARG A 68 -4.50 -2.34 6.92
N CYS A 69 -4.03 -3.48 7.43
CA CYS A 69 -4.10 -4.76 6.75
C CYS A 69 -5.56 -5.11 6.39
N SER A 70 -5.73 -5.81 5.27
CA SER A 70 -7.05 -6.29 4.85
C SER A 70 -7.65 -7.21 5.91
N VAL A 71 -8.96 -7.07 6.12
CA VAL A 71 -9.71 -7.93 7.04
C VAL A 71 -9.82 -9.38 6.52
N ASN A 72 -9.51 -9.55 5.25
CA ASN A 72 -9.58 -10.81 4.51
C ASN A 72 -8.22 -11.50 4.38
N CYS A 73 -7.14 -10.93 4.92
CA CYS A 73 -5.90 -11.68 5.12
C CYS A 73 -6.21 -12.90 6.02
N ASP A 74 -5.68 -14.05 5.64
CA ASP A 74 -5.83 -15.28 6.42
C ASP A 74 -4.88 -15.31 7.64
N GLY A 75 -5.11 -16.26 8.55
CA GLY A 75 -4.35 -16.42 9.79
C GLY A 75 -4.86 -15.60 10.99
N ASP A 76 -4.21 -15.80 12.14
CA ASP A 76 -4.59 -15.15 13.40
C ASP A 76 -4.19 -13.67 13.40
N GLY A 77 -5.19 -12.77 13.35
CA GLY A 77 -4.99 -11.33 13.48
C GLY A 77 -4.44 -10.66 12.22
N ARG A 78 -5.25 -10.57 11.15
CA ARG A 78 -5.06 -9.74 9.93
C ARG A 78 -3.59 -9.58 9.47
N LEU A 79 -2.82 -10.67 9.49
CA LEU A 79 -1.37 -10.61 9.34
C LEU A 79 -1.01 -10.15 7.93
N CYS A 80 -0.35 -9.00 7.83
CA CYS A 80 0.21 -8.51 6.58
C CYS A 80 1.62 -7.96 6.76
N ASP A 81 2.36 -7.90 5.65
CA ASP A 81 3.70 -7.31 5.58
C ASP A 81 3.64 -5.83 5.98
N SER A 82 4.45 -5.43 6.96
CA SER A 82 4.45 -4.07 7.52
C SER A 82 4.89 -3.00 6.53
N VAL A 83 5.58 -3.36 5.44
CA VAL A 83 6.07 -2.42 4.44
C VAL A 83 5.02 -2.18 3.35
N ASN A 84 4.51 -3.25 2.72
CA ASN A 84 3.67 -3.15 1.53
C ASN A 84 2.19 -3.58 1.74
N GLY A 85 1.88 -4.20 2.87
CA GLY A 85 0.53 -4.63 3.22
C GLY A 85 0.09 -5.96 2.59
N SER A 86 0.99 -6.72 1.98
CA SER A 86 0.72 -8.04 1.42
C SER A 86 0.32 -9.02 2.52
N CYS A 87 -0.76 -9.77 2.33
CA CYS A 87 -1.17 -10.78 3.30
C CYS A 87 -0.14 -11.92 3.32
N THR A 88 0.46 -12.19 4.48
CA THR A 88 1.59 -13.14 4.60
C THR A 88 1.14 -14.60 4.62
N HIS A 89 -0.14 -14.85 4.95
CA HIS A 89 -0.75 -16.18 4.98
C HIS A 89 -1.76 -16.40 3.85
N GLY A 90 -1.78 -15.52 2.85
CA GLY A 90 -2.77 -15.58 1.78
C GLY A 90 -4.13 -15.02 2.19
N CYS A 91 -5.17 -15.43 1.46
CA CYS A 91 -6.52 -14.87 1.57
C CYS A 91 -7.50 -15.87 2.15
N LYS A 92 -8.46 -15.35 2.93
CA LYS A 92 -9.66 -16.09 3.31
C LYS A 92 -10.42 -16.54 2.06
N HIS A 93 -11.17 -17.62 2.19
CA HIS A 93 -11.96 -18.19 1.10
C HIS A 93 -12.89 -17.13 0.45
N GLY A 94 -12.85 -17.05 -0.88
CA GLY A 94 -13.63 -16.07 -1.65
C GLY A 94 -12.97 -14.70 -1.84
N PHE A 95 -11.69 -14.56 -1.45
CA PHE A 95 -10.89 -13.36 -1.69
C PHE A 95 -9.59 -13.68 -2.42
N GLU A 96 -9.16 -12.73 -3.24
CA GLU A 96 -8.00 -12.86 -4.12
C GLU A 96 -7.18 -11.55 -4.16
N GLY A 97 -5.98 -11.64 -4.73
CA GLY A 97 -5.02 -10.54 -4.83
C GLY A 97 -4.02 -10.53 -3.67
N VAL A 98 -2.93 -9.77 -3.84
CA VAL A 98 -1.80 -9.69 -2.88
C VAL A 98 -2.24 -9.21 -1.50
N ARG A 99 -3.33 -8.42 -1.46
CA ARG A 99 -3.89 -7.80 -0.26
C ARG A 99 -5.32 -8.26 0.03
N CYS A 100 -5.80 -9.31 -0.65
CA CYS A 100 -7.13 -9.90 -0.43
C CYS A 100 -8.29 -8.87 -0.49
N GLU A 101 -8.21 -7.95 -1.45
CA GLU A 101 -9.16 -6.85 -1.63
C GLU A 101 -10.20 -7.14 -2.73
N VAL A 102 -9.95 -8.15 -3.55
CA VAL A 102 -10.87 -8.58 -4.61
C VAL A 102 -11.71 -9.74 -4.08
N SER A 103 -13.04 -9.61 -4.12
CA SER A 103 -13.92 -10.75 -3.86
C SER A 103 -14.10 -11.59 -5.12
N SER A 104 -14.00 -12.91 -4.99
CA SER A 104 -14.18 -13.85 -6.10
C SER A 104 -15.60 -13.75 -6.70
N ASP A 105 -16.59 -13.31 -5.93
CA ASP A 105 -17.96 -13.04 -6.41
C ASP A 105 -18.07 -11.78 -7.28
N SER A 106 -17.22 -10.76 -7.06
CA SER A 106 -17.19 -9.55 -7.91
C SER A 106 -16.67 -9.87 -9.30
N SER A 107 -15.81 -10.88 -9.45
CA SER A 107 -15.36 -11.38 -10.76
C SER A 107 -16.50 -12.01 -11.58
N THR A 108 -17.58 -12.43 -10.93
CA THR A 108 -18.77 -12.98 -11.56
C THR A 108 -19.67 -11.88 -12.13
N TYR A 109 -19.66 -10.67 -11.57
CA TYR A 109 -20.48 -9.55 -12.06
C TYR A 109 -20.03 -9.06 -13.44
N GLU A 110 -18.73 -8.90 -13.67
CA GLU A 110 -18.17 -8.56 -15.01
C GLU A 110 -18.39 -9.69 -16.04
N LYS A 111 -18.19 -10.95 -15.65
CA LYS A 111 -18.39 -12.11 -16.54
C LYS A 111 -19.86 -12.34 -16.90
N ARG A 112 -20.78 -12.07 -15.97
CA ARG A 112 -22.23 -12.22 -16.19
C ARG A 112 -22.78 -11.10 -17.06
N TYR A 113 -22.24 -9.87 -16.97
CA TYR A 113 -22.61 -8.76 -17.85
C TYR A 113 -22.17 -8.99 -19.30
N PHE A 114 -20.99 -9.58 -19.53
CA PHE A 114 -20.54 -9.98 -20.88
C PHE A 114 -21.41 -11.08 -21.51
N HIS A 115 -21.89 -12.04 -20.72
CA HIS A 115 -22.82 -13.06 -21.20
C HIS A 115 -24.23 -12.50 -21.49
N LEU A 116 -24.71 -11.53 -20.69
CA LEU A 116 -26.01 -10.88 -20.94
C LEU A 116 -25.97 -9.95 -22.17
N THR A 117 -24.87 -9.24 -22.41
CA THR A 117 -24.77 -8.40 -23.62
C THR A 117 -24.72 -9.26 -24.88
N ILE A 118 -24.02 -10.40 -24.89
CA ILE A 118 -24.01 -11.34 -26.03
C ILE A 118 -25.42 -11.87 -26.37
N LEU A 119 -26.27 -12.13 -25.37
CA LEU A 119 -27.66 -12.52 -25.63
C LEU A 119 -28.48 -11.39 -26.28
N SER A 120 -28.13 -10.12 -26.02
CA SER A 120 -28.78 -8.96 -26.65
C SER A 120 -28.23 -8.61 -28.04
N VAL A 121 -26.93 -8.81 -28.30
CA VAL A 121 -26.31 -8.51 -29.62
C VAL A 121 -26.35 -9.72 -30.56
N GLY A 122 -26.41 -10.95 -30.04
CA GLY A 122 -26.46 -12.21 -30.79
C GLY A 122 -27.77 -12.48 -31.52
N ALA A 123 -28.87 -11.84 -31.09
CA ALA A 123 -30.12 -11.84 -31.85
C ALA A 123 -30.05 -10.93 -33.11
N SER A 124 -29.08 -10.01 -33.16
CA SER A 124 -28.98 -9.02 -34.25
C SER A 124 -28.02 -9.47 -35.36
N LEU A 125 -26.87 -10.05 -35.03
CA LEU A 125 -25.86 -10.46 -36.01
C LEU A 125 -26.26 -11.72 -36.80
N THR A 126 -26.97 -12.65 -36.17
CA THR A 126 -27.45 -13.88 -36.83
C THR A 126 -28.51 -13.58 -37.89
N ALA A 127 -29.43 -12.64 -37.61
CA ALA A 127 -30.46 -12.21 -38.55
C ALA A 127 -29.88 -11.52 -39.80
N VAL A 128 -28.84 -10.68 -39.62
CA VAL A 128 -28.17 -9.97 -40.72
C VAL A 128 -27.43 -10.93 -41.64
N VAL A 129 -26.71 -11.92 -41.09
CA VAL A 129 -26.01 -12.94 -41.89
C VAL A 129 -26.98 -13.81 -42.68
N VAL A 130 -28.15 -14.14 -42.11
CA VAL A 130 -29.20 -14.89 -42.82
C VAL A 130 -29.76 -14.08 -43.99
N LEU A 131 -30.04 -12.78 -43.81
CA LEU A 131 -30.56 -11.93 -44.88
C LEU A 131 -29.59 -11.79 -46.06
N PHE A 132 -28.28 -11.71 -45.81
CA PHE A 132 -27.27 -11.65 -46.86
C PHE A 132 -27.08 -12.95 -47.64
N LEU A 133 -27.46 -14.10 -47.08
CA LEU A 133 -27.40 -15.41 -47.76
C LEU A 133 -28.65 -15.72 -48.60
N TYR A 134 -29.71 -14.92 -48.47
CA TYR A 134 -30.96 -15.06 -49.23
C TYR A 134 -31.20 -13.91 -50.23
N MET A 135 -30.19 -13.06 -50.47
CA MET A 135 -30.20 -12.05 -51.55
C MET A 135 -29.33 -12.50 -52.72
#